data_AF-A0A2E5X2J3-F1
#
_entry.id   AF-A0A2E5X2J3-F1
#
_cell.length_a   1.000
_cell.length_b   1.000
_cell.length_c   1.000
_cell.angle_alpha   90.00
_cell.angle_beta   90.00
_cell.angle_gamma   90.00
#
_symmetry.space_group_name_H-M   'P 1'
#
loop_
_entity.id
_entity.type
_entity.pdbx_description
1 polymer ?
#
loop_
_entity_poly.entity_id
_entity_poly.type
_entity_poly.pdbx_seq_one_letter_code
_entity_poly.pdbx_strand_id
1 'polypeptide(L)'
;MKTSRPSPIPFLAGLPLLLSLLGGCQLVGATTWNLDQLHEPDGRHRRKAELESHLGFLLRHSFGKLGGQFGGREPGDAEGEGGSRDDPGAAQRPLDASGGDDGGGERGRGMGGAKPLAAAERACFVALVDLAAYDSAEPRTAATQVSWFARLAVEDPWTLCRERSVLELGAHGQRLGLTMLELDGLPEGVAASAAPDVANALAEVLEAARGARARGENGDLERGELEGACARLVALPLDLAGARRLLRGVSFLIGSEALHGESHGLLVDVSRHLQRICVARALVLAFLDPAGRVRAAALEASAVAVGPAILGNLMRQVRFFPEEVERTRLYGLVAEHGLDAALALAAEERGVDRAELLREQLLFLAREASNPRNSSRTRNAALVALGRLAPEGPGGLRSEEWVDWLSGGDRGQAAAGAGAGGGAGVAAPEG
;
A
#
# COMPACT_ATOMS: atom_id res chain seq x y z
N MET A 1 -6.21 -66.40 -22.18
CA MET A 1 -6.52 -64.97 -22.37
C MET A 1 -6.92 -64.39 -21.01
N LYS A 2 -6.04 -63.60 -20.38
CA LYS A 2 -6.32 -62.90 -19.11
C LYS A 2 -6.84 -61.51 -19.44
N THR A 3 -8.11 -61.23 -19.12
CA THR A 3 -8.73 -59.92 -19.25
C THR A 3 -8.30 -59.06 -18.06
N SER A 4 -7.37 -58.13 -18.29
CA SER A 4 -6.99 -57.11 -17.31
C SER A 4 -8.15 -56.14 -17.13
N ARG A 5 -8.72 -56.08 -15.91
CA ARG A 5 -9.74 -55.07 -15.56
C ARG A 5 -9.08 -53.68 -15.57
N PRO A 6 -9.67 -52.67 -16.21
CA PRO A 6 -9.19 -51.29 -16.12
C PRO A 6 -9.35 -50.81 -14.67
N SER A 7 -8.25 -50.34 -14.09
CA SER A 7 -8.23 -49.67 -12.78
C SER A 7 -9.09 -48.39 -12.85
N PRO A 8 -9.96 -48.14 -11.86
CA PRO A 8 -10.76 -46.92 -11.80
C PRO A 8 -9.84 -45.69 -11.74
N ILE A 9 -10.07 -44.79 -12.68
CA ILE A 9 -9.24 -43.62 -13.00
C ILE A 9 -9.20 -42.63 -11.81
N PRO A 10 -8.04 -42.02 -11.51
CA PRO A 10 -7.82 -41.07 -10.41
C PRO A 10 -8.45 -39.68 -10.65
N PHE A 11 -9.78 -39.59 -10.71
CA PHE A 11 -10.48 -38.31 -10.94
C PHE A 11 -10.53 -37.37 -9.71
N LEU A 12 -10.23 -37.86 -8.50
CA LEU A 12 -10.31 -37.04 -7.27
C LEU A 12 -9.03 -36.28 -6.94
N ALA A 13 -7.87 -36.63 -7.53
CA ALA A 13 -6.60 -35.96 -7.23
C ALA A 13 -6.46 -34.58 -7.90
N GLY A 14 -7.23 -34.30 -8.95
CA GLY A 14 -7.18 -33.01 -9.66
C GLY A 14 -8.04 -31.89 -9.06
N LEU A 15 -9.08 -32.24 -8.29
CA LEU A 15 -10.00 -31.28 -7.68
C LEU A 15 -9.31 -30.29 -6.72
N PRO A 16 -8.42 -30.70 -5.80
CA PRO A 16 -7.76 -29.74 -4.90
C PRO A 16 -6.80 -28.79 -5.63
N LEU A 17 -6.14 -29.24 -6.71
CA LEU A 17 -5.29 -28.38 -7.54
C LEU A 17 -6.12 -27.34 -8.31
N LEU A 18 -7.26 -27.75 -8.87
CA LEU A 18 -8.17 -26.86 -9.58
C LEU A 18 -8.79 -25.82 -8.62
N LEU A 19 -9.15 -26.22 -7.40
CA LEU A 19 -9.68 -25.33 -6.36
C LEU A 19 -8.63 -24.34 -5.85
N SER A 20 -7.35 -24.72 -5.80
CA SER A 20 -6.28 -23.80 -5.40
C SER A 20 -5.95 -22.78 -6.49
N LEU A 21 -6.06 -23.15 -7.78
CA LEU A 21 -5.90 -22.22 -8.90
C LEU A 21 -7.08 -21.24 -9.06
N LEU A 22 -8.31 -21.71 -8.86
CA LEU A 22 -9.51 -20.86 -8.96
C LEU A 22 -9.75 -20.01 -7.70
N GLY A 23 -9.20 -20.42 -6.55
CA GLY A 23 -9.40 -19.73 -5.28
C GLY A 23 -8.69 -18.38 -5.21
N GLY A 24 -7.44 -18.27 -5.69
CA GLY A 24 -6.57 -17.11 -5.42
C GLY A 24 -7.23 -15.75 -5.68
N CYS A 25 -7.78 -15.55 -6.88
CA CYS A 25 -8.33 -14.25 -7.29
C CYS A 25 -9.65 -13.87 -6.59
N GLN A 26 -10.46 -14.86 -6.18
CA GLN A 26 -11.74 -14.60 -5.52
C GLN A 26 -11.60 -14.39 -4.00
N LEU A 27 -10.54 -14.95 -3.39
CA LEU A 27 -10.26 -14.78 -1.97
C LEU A 27 -9.94 -13.33 -1.61
N VAL A 28 -9.20 -12.62 -2.47
CA VAL A 28 -8.97 -11.17 -2.34
C VAL A 28 -10.29 -10.40 -2.26
N GLY A 29 -11.29 -10.83 -3.04
CA GLY A 29 -12.65 -10.26 -3.02
C GLY A 29 -13.30 -10.34 -1.63
N ALA A 30 -13.21 -11.49 -0.96
CA ALA A 30 -13.76 -11.67 0.38
C ALA A 30 -13.06 -10.79 1.43
N THR A 31 -11.72 -10.72 1.39
CA THR A 31 -10.96 -9.88 2.33
C THR A 31 -11.28 -8.40 2.14
N THR A 32 -11.36 -7.94 0.90
CA THR A 32 -11.66 -6.53 0.58
C THR A 32 -13.10 -6.17 0.90
N TRP A 33 -14.04 -7.09 0.67
CA TRP A 33 -15.42 -6.96 1.15
C TRP A 33 -15.47 -6.79 2.67
N ASN A 34 -14.76 -7.63 3.42
CA ASN A 34 -14.70 -7.51 4.87
C ASN A 34 -14.12 -6.16 5.31
N LEU A 35 -13.08 -5.66 4.63
CA LEU A 35 -12.54 -4.32 4.89
C LEU A 35 -13.56 -3.20 4.61
N ASP A 36 -14.35 -3.30 3.53
CA ASP A 36 -15.44 -2.36 3.24
C ASP A 36 -16.55 -2.44 4.29
N GLN A 37 -16.87 -3.63 4.80
CA GLN A 37 -17.86 -3.81 5.86
C GLN A 37 -17.36 -3.31 7.22
N LEU A 38 -16.05 -3.24 7.43
CA LEU A 38 -15.44 -2.78 8.67
C LEU A 38 -15.28 -1.26 8.75
N HIS A 39 -15.34 -0.53 7.63
CA HIS A 39 -15.08 0.91 7.61
C HIS A 39 -16.26 1.71 7.08
N GLU A 40 -16.51 2.85 7.72
CA GLU A 40 -17.31 3.92 7.12
C GLU A 40 -16.53 4.61 5.99
N PRO A 41 -17.21 5.39 5.12
CA PRO A 41 -16.52 6.20 4.11
C PRO A 41 -15.50 7.18 4.70
N ASP A 42 -15.68 7.63 5.95
CA ASP A 42 -14.78 8.53 6.67
C ASP A 42 -13.58 7.83 7.34
N GLY A 43 -13.45 6.50 7.18
CA GLY A 43 -12.35 5.70 7.73
C GLY A 43 -12.59 5.16 9.15
N ARG A 44 -13.68 5.55 9.84
CA ARG A 44 -13.97 5.00 11.17
C ARG A 44 -14.41 3.54 11.10
N HIS A 45 -14.08 2.76 12.13
CA HIS A 45 -14.54 1.38 12.23
C HIS A 45 -16.04 1.29 12.54
N ARG A 46 -16.75 0.44 11.82
CA ARG A 46 -18.15 0.11 12.09
C ARG A 46 -18.27 -0.80 13.31
N ARG A 47 -19.26 -0.54 14.17
CA ARG A 47 -19.58 -1.41 15.32
C ARG A 47 -20.36 -2.66 14.93
N LYS A 48 -20.94 -2.68 13.73
CA LYS A 48 -21.68 -3.80 13.15
C LYS A 48 -21.21 -3.99 11.72
N ALA A 49 -20.88 -5.23 11.37
CA ALA A 49 -20.44 -5.57 10.02
C ALA A 49 -20.96 -6.95 9.61
N GLU A 50 -21.12 -7.15 8.31
CA GLU A 50 -21.40 -8.44 7.70
C GLU A 50 -20.10 -9.06 7.21
N LEU A 51 -19.33 -9.60 8.15
CA LEU A 51 -18.10 -10.31 7.80
C LEU A 51 -18.44 -11.65 7.17
N GLU A 52 -17.86 -11.91 6.01
CA GLU A 52 -18.00 -13.16 5.29
C GLU A 52 -16.73 -14.00 5.42
N SER A 53 -16.90 -15.31 5.59
CA SER A 53 -15.81 -16.24 5.37
C SER A 53 -15.52 -16.34 3.88
N HIS A 54 -14.29 -16.69 3.53
CA HIS A 54 -13.87 -16.91 2.14
C HIS A 54 -14.81 -17.88 1.38
N LEU A 55 -15.23 -18.98 2.01
CA LEU A 55 -16.18 -19.92 1.43
C LEU A 55 -17.58 -19.31 1.25
N GLY A 56 -18.06 -18.55 2.24
CA GLY A 56 -19.36 -17.89 2.17
C GLY A 56 -19.43 -16.89 1.01
N PHE A 57 -18.37 -16.10 0.85
CA PHE A 57 -18.22 -15.15 -0.25
C PHE A 57 -18.21 -15.86 -1.61
N LEU A 58 -17.38 -16.91 -1.76
CA LEU A 58 -17.32 -17.72 -2.97
C LEU A 58 -18.69 -18.28 -3.35
N LEU A 59 -19.42 -18.88 -2.39
CA LEU A 59 -20.74 -19.44 -2.64
C LEU A 59 -21.75 -18.36 -3.06
N ARG A 60 -21.75 -17.20 -2.41
CA ARG A 60 -22.69 -16.12 -2.69
C ARG A 60 -22.43 -15.47 -4.05
N HIS A 61 -21.17 -15.18 -4.35
CA HIS A 61 -20.79 -14.39 -5.52
C HIS A 61 -20.54 -15.23 -6.78
N SER A 62 -20.16 -16.52 -6.64
CA SER A 62 -19.98 -17.41 -7.80
C SER A 62 -21.31 -18.01 -8.27
N PHE A 63 -22.20 -18.42 -7.37
CA PHE A 63 -23.50 -19.00 -7.78
C PHE A 63 -24.49 -17.97 -8.32
N GLY A 64 -24.41 -16.72 -7.87
CA GLY A 64 -25.24 -15.63 -8.42
C GLY A 64 -25.01 -15.40 -9.92
N LYS A 65 -23.78 -15.60 -10.42
CA LYS A 65 -23.45 -15.46 -11.85
C LYS A 65 -23.97 -16.63 -12.69
N LEU A 66 -23.92 -17.86 -12.16
CA LEU A 66 -24.46 -19.05 -12.84
C LEU A 66 -26.00 -19.03 -12.93
N GLY A 67 -26.69 -18.51 -11.91
CA GLY A 67 -28.15 -18.40 -11.93
C GLY A 67 -28.70 -17.38 -12.93
N GLY A 68 -27.99 -16.27 -13.15
CA GLY A 68 -28.38 -15.22 -14.10
C GLY A 68 -28.27 -15.63 -15.57
N GLN A 69 -27.43 -16.62 -15.89
CA GLN A 69 -27.23 -17.08 -17.28
C GLN A 69 -28.21 -18.20 -17.69
N PHE A 70 -28.88 -18.85 -16.72
CA PHE A 70 -29.91 -19.87 -16.98
C PHE A 70 -31.35 -19.40 -16.73
N GLY A 71 -31.54 -18.22 -16.14
CA GLY A 71 -32.86 -17.62 -15.89
C GLY A 71 -33.19 -16.54 -16.90
N GLY A 72 -33.76 -16.91 -18.06
CA GLY A 72 -34.48 -15.97 -18.90
C GLY A 72 -35.65 -15.37 -18.10
N ARG A 73 -35.50 -14.13 -17.64
CA ARG A 73 -36.58 -13.38 -17.00
C ARG A 73 -36.63 -12.00 -17.61
N GLU A 74 -37.67 -11.81 -18.42
CA GLU A 74 -38.10 -10.53 -18.96
C GLU A 74 -38.28 -9.53 -17.80
N PRO A 75 -37.78 -8.28 -17.94
CA PRO A 75 -38.10 -7.22 -17.01
C PRO A 75 -39.57 -6.86 -17.20
N GLY A 76 -40.42 -7.44 -16.35
CA GLY A 76 -41.80 -7.02 -16.20
C GLY A 76 -41.86 -5.63 -15.56
N ASP A 77 -42.51 -4.75 -16.30
CA ASP A 77 -42.97 -3.41 -15.97
C ASP A 77 -43.27 -3.18 -14.47
N ALA A 78 -42.58 -2.19 -13.90
CA ALA A 78 -43.01 -1.54 -12.67
C ALA A 78 -43.12 -0.03 -12.94
N GLU A 79 -44.15 0.32 -13.72
CA GLU A 79 -44.77 1.64 -13.61
C GLU A 79 -45.39 1.75 -12.21
N GLY A 80 -44.92 2.74 -11.46
CA GLY A 80 -45.39 3.06 -10.12
C GLY A 80 -45.15 4.53 -9.85
N GLU A 81 -45.80 5.38 -10.65
CA GLU A 81 -46.09 6.77 -10.29
C GLU A 81 -46.81 6.82 -8.94
N GLY A 82 -46.39 7.72 -8.06
CA GLY A 82 -47.24 8.07 -6.91
C GLY A 82 -46.55 8.77 -5.75
N GLY A 83 -46.59 10.11 -5.74
CA GLY A 83 -46.86 10.83 -4.50
C GLY A 83 -45.71 11.60 -3.86
N SER A 84 -45.45 12.78 -4.40
CA SER A 84 -44.91 13.92 -3.64
C SER A 84 -45.85 14.26 -2.47
N ARG A 85 -45.34 14.21 -1.24
CA ARG A 85 -45.91 14.91 -0.09
C ARG A 85 -44.79 15.44 0.79
N ASP A 86 -44.54 16.74 0.66
CA ASP A 86 -43.90 17.57 1.65
C ASP A 86 -44.72 17.56 2.95
N ASP A 87 -44.09 17.26 4.08
CA ASP A 87 -44.66 17.48 5.40
C ASP A 87 -43.58 18.07 6.33
N PRO A 88 -43.57 19.40 6.55
CA PRO A 88 -42.67 20.04 7.50
C PRO A 88 -43.40 20.23 8.84
N GLY A 89 -43.14 19.36 9.80
CA GLY A 89 -43.38 19.68 11.21
C GLY A 89 -43.98 18.54 12.03
N ALA A 90 -43.16 17.91 12.86
CA ALA A 90 -43.64 17.24 14.07
C ALA A 90 -42.59 17.30 15.16
N ALA A 91 -43.01 17.89 16.27
CA ALA A 91 -42.24 18.20 17.45
C ALA A 91 -41.82 16.95 18.24
N GLN A 92 -40.74 17.14 19.01
CA GLN A 92 -40.28 16.24 20.06
C GLN A 92 -41.42 15.86 21.01
N ARG A 93 -41.62 14.56 21.23
CA ARG A 93 -42.38 14.01 22.36
C ARG A 93 -41.49 13.13 23.24
N PRO A 94 -41.75 13.09 24.55
CA PRO A 94 -40.85 12.54 25.55
C PRO A 94 -40.96 11.02 25.67
N LEU A 95 -39.92 10.45 26.26
CA LEU A 95 -39.76 9.05 26.65
C LEU A 95 -40.78 8.66 27.71
N ASP A 96 -41.72 7.79 27.34
CA ASP A 96 -42.49 6.99 28.31
C ASP A 96 -42.03 5.54 28.28
N ALA A 97 -41.74 5.04 29.47
CA ALA A 97 -41.43 3.66 29.77
C ALA A 97 -42.70 2.91 30.22
N SER A 98 -43.10 1.88 29.48
CA SER A 98 -43.82 0.68 29.95
C SER A 98 -43.71 -0.35 28.81
N GLY A 99 -43.31 -1.59 29.04
CA GLY A 99 -44.03 -2.58 29.84
C GLY A 99 -45.00 -3.32 28.93
N GLY A 100 -44.55 -4.38 28.24
CA GLY A 100 -45.36 -5.12 27.28
C GLY A 100 -44.70 -6.45 26.88
N ASP A 101 -45.29 -7.50 27.41
CA ASP A 101 -44.90 -8.91 27.43
C ASP A 101 -45.29 -9.67 26.14
N ASP A 102 -44.57 -10.77 25.92
CA ASP A 102 -44.86 -11.98 25.15
C ASP A 102 -45.63 -11.94 23.82
N GLY A 103 -44.94 -12.40 22.76
CA GLY A 103 -45.55 -12.72 21.47
C GLY A 103 -44.61 -13.49 20.55
N GLY A 104 -44.47 -14.79 20.81
CA GLY A 104 -43.68 -15.73 20.02
C GLY A 104 -44.00 -15.69 18.52
N GLY A 105 -42.98 -15.37 17.74
CA GLY A 105 -42.99 -15.42 16.28
C GLY A 105 -41.58 -15.68 15.76
N GLU A 106 -41.07 -16.91 15.91
CA GLU A 106 -39.94 -17.41 15.13
C GLU A 106 -40.36 -17.55 13.65
N ARG A 107 -40.54 -16.43 12.95
CA ARG A 107 -40.74 -16.39 11.51
C ARG A 107 -39.61 -15.61 10.88
N GLY A 108 -38.70 -16.37 10.26
CA GLY A 108 -37.66 -15.86 9.37
C GLY A 108 -36.37 -15.46 10.10
N ARG A 109 -35.52 -16.43 10.44
CA ARG A 109 -34.08 -16.15 10.61
C ARG A 109 -33.54 -15.67 9.27
N GLY A 110 -33.62 -14.37 9.02
CA GLY A 110 -32.92 -13.72 7.92
C GLY A 110 -31.43 -14.03 8.07
N MET A 111 -30.88 -14.79 7.13
CA MET A 111 -29.49 -15.31 7.16
C MET A 111 -28.41 -14.23 6.94
N GLY A 112 -28.64 -12.97 7.29
CA GLY A 112 -27.72 -11.88 6.93
C GLY A 112 -27.83 -10.63 7.78
N GLY A 113 -28.04 -10.72 9.10
CA GLY A 113 -27.98 -9.54 9.96
C GLY A 113 -26.54 -9.19 10.35
N ALA A 114 -26.13 -7.93 10.16
CA ALA A 114 -24.86 -7.39 10.66
C ALA A 114 -24.66 -7.71 12.15
N LYS A 115 -23.54 -8.37 12.48
CA LYS A 115 -23.25 -8.80 13.86
C LYS A 115 -22.50 -7.70 14.61
N PRO A 116 -22.80 -7.45 15.90
CA PRO A 116 -21.96 -6.60 16.73
C PRO A 116 -20.53 -7.14 16.75
N LEU A 117 -19.56 -6.28 16.46
CA LEU A 117 -18.14 -6.61 16.56
C LEU A 117 -17.60 -6.12 17.89
N ALA A 118 -17.23 -7.06 18.77
CA ALA A 118 -16.61 -6.73 20.04
C ALA A 118 -15.20 -6.13 19.88
N ALA A 119 -14.55 -6.36 18.73
CA ALA A 119 -13.20 -5.86 18.41
C ALA A 119 -13.07 -5.65 16.89
N ALA A 120 -13.70 -4.59 16.37
CA ALA A 120 -13.66 -4.26 14.93
C ALA A 120 -12.23 -3.97 14.46
N GLU A 121 -11.44 -3.32 15.31
CA GLU A 121 -10.04 -3.01 15.08
C GLU A 121 -9.20 -4.28 14.87
N ARG A 122 -9.40 -5.31 15.70
CA ARG A 122 -8.71 -6.60 15.55
C ARG A 122 -9.11 -7.30 14.26
N ALA A 123 -10.40 -7.26 13.91
CA ALA A 123 -10.87 -7.83 12.65
C ALA A 123 -10.27 -7.11 11.43
N CYS A 124 -10.15 -5.77 11.48
CA CYS A 124 -9.48 -4.97 10.46
C CYS A 124 -8.01 -5.40 10.31
N PHE A 125 -7.27 -5.51 11.41
CA PHE A 125 -5.86 -5.89 11.36
C PHE A 125 -5.64 -7.31 10.83
N VAL A 126 -6.50 -8.27 11.18
CA VAL A 126 -6.45 -9.63 10.60
C VAL A 126 -6.71 -9.57 9.09
N ALA A 127 -7.73 -8.85 8.65
CA ALA A 127 -8.02 -8.70 7.22
C ALA A 127 -6.87 -7.99 6.46
N LEU A 128 -6.16 -7.05 7.10
CA LEU A 128 -4.97 -6.42 6.53
C LEU A 128 -3.81 -7.42 6.35
N VAL A 129 -3.57 -8.27 7.36
CA VAL A 129 -2.54 -9.32 7.28
C VAL A 129 -2.89 -10.34 6.19
N ASP A 130 -4.15 -10.75 6.12
CA ASP A 130 -4.64 -11.64 5.05
C ASP A 130 -4.49 -10.98 3.67
N LEU A 131 -4.81 -9.68 3.55
CA LEU A 131 -4.66 -8.94 2.31
C LEU A 131 -3.20 -8.88 1.84
N ALA A 132 -2.25 -8.72 2.77
CA ALA A 132 -0.82 -8.70 2.48
C ALA A 132 -0.26 -10.06 2.00
N ALA A 133 -0.91 -11.16 2.37
CA ALA A 133 -0.47 -12.51 2.01
C ALA A 133 -0.81 -12.91 0.56
N TYR A 134 -1.68 -12.15 -0.13
CA TYR A 134 -2.02 -12.45 -1.52
C TYR A 134 -0.90 -12.06 -2.49
N ASP A 135 -0.78 -12.84 -3.57
CA ASP A 135 0.22 -12.62 -4.61
C ASP A 135 -0.03 -11.30 -5.38
N SER A 136 0.95 -10.41 -5.31
CA SER A 136 0.93 -9.10 -5.98
C SER A 136 1.46 -9.15 -7.43
N ALA A 137 1.75 -10.34 -7.97
CA ALA A 137 2.07 -10.52 -9.38
C ALA A 137 0.85 -10.26 -10.28
N GLU A 138 -0.36 -10.57 -9.81
CA GLU A 138 -1.59 -10.27 -10.53
C GLU A 138 -1.89 -8.75 -10.46
N PRO A 139 -2.01 -8.04 -11.60
CA PRO A 139 -2.18 -6.58 -11.61
C PRO A 139 -3.40 -6.08 -10.82
N ARG A 140 -4.51 -6.83 -10.87
CA ARG A 140 -5.75 -6.49 -10.15
C ARG A 140 -5.60 -6.64 -8.63
N THR A 141 -4.96 -7.71 -8.19
CA THR A 141 -4.68 -7.97 -6.77
C THR A 141 -3.73 -6.91 -6.21
N ALA A 142 -2.67 -6.59 -6.95
CA ALA A 142 -1.75 -5.51 -6.57
C ALA A 142 -2.41 -4.14 -6.47
N ALA A 143 -3.25 -3.77 -7.45
CA ALA A 143 -4.01 -2.51 -7.43
C ALA A 143 -4.94 -2.44 -6.22
N THR A 144 -5.58 -3.55 -5.89
CA THR A 144 -6.46 -3.67 -4.73
C THR A 144 -5.71 -3.53 -3.41
N GLN A 145 -4.59 -4.23 -3.25
CA GLN A 145 -3.69 -4.13 -2.10
C GLN A 145 -3.22 -2.69 -1.89
N VAL A 146 -2.64 -2.07 -2.92
CA VAL A 146 -2.18 -0.67 -2.86
C VAL A 146 -3.31 0.28 -2.52
N SER A 147 -4.50 0.13 -3.13
CA SER A 147 -5.65 0.98 -2.82
C SER A 147 -6.09 0.90 -1.35
N TRP A 148 -5.98 -0.27 -0.72
CA TRP A 148 -6.39 -0.48 0.67
C TRP A 148 -5.30 -0.06 1.65
N PHE A 149 -4.05 -0.44 1.44
CA PHE A 149 -2.96 -0.01 2.30
C PHE A 149 -2.79 1.51 2.26
N ALA A 150 -2.89 2.13 1.09
CA ALA A 150 -2.85 3.58 0.96
C ALA A 150 -3.99 4.28 1.71
N ARG A 151 -5.18 3.65 1.75
CA ARG A 151 -6.30 4.14 2.58
C ARG A 151 -5.96 4.09 4.04
N LEU A 152 -5.66 2.89 4.51
CA LEU A 152 -5.61 2.59 5.93
C LEU A 152 -4.35 3.17 6.56
N ALA A 153 -3.29 3.40 5.80
CA ALA A 153 -2.12 4.16 6.23
C ALA A 153 -2.44 5.60 6.70
N VAL A 154 -3.52 6.21 6.20
CA VAL A 154 -3.87 7.61 6.48
C VAL A 154 -5.16 7.75 7.28
N GLU A 155 -6.20 7.00 6.92
CA GLU A 155 -7.56 7.20 7.41
C GLU A 155 -7.91 6.31 8.62
N ASP A 156 -7.19 5.20 8.87
CA ASP A 156 -7.59 4.25 9.91
C ASP A 156 -7.36 4.85 11.31
N PRO A 157 -8.35 4.83 12.22
CA PRO A 157 -8.19 5.41 13.55
C PRO A 157 -7.15 4.67 14.41
N TRP A 158 -6.90 3.39 14.13
CA TRP A 158 -6.03 2.53 14.91
C TRP A 158 -4.59 2.55 14.40
N THR A 159 -3.67 2.96 15.28
CA THR A 159 -2.26 3.15 14.93
C THR A 159 -1.57 1.88 14.41
N LEU A 160 -1.98 0.69 14.88
CA LEU A 160 -1.41 -0.58 14.41
C LEU A 160 -1.77 -0.88 12.96
N CYS A 161 -3.00 -0.58 12.53
CA CYS A 161 -3.42 -0.73 11.14
C CYS A 161 -2.67 0.25 10.23
N ARG A 162 -2.51 1.50 10.68
CA ARG A 162 -1.75 2.51 9.92
C ARG A 162 -0.30 2.10 9.74
N GLU A 163 0.39 1.75 10.83
CA GLU A 163 1.78 1.29 10.81
C GLU A 163 1.96 0.09 9.88
N ARG A 164 1.13 -0.95 10.02
CA ARG A 164 1.23 -2.14 9.16
C ARG A 164 1.02 -1.78 7.69
N SER A 165 0.01 -0.96 7.39
CA SER A 165 -0.27 -0.53 6.02
C SER A 165 0.89 0.26 5.41
N VAL A 166 1.54 1.13 6.19
CA VAL A 166 2.72 1.88 5.75
C VAL A 166 3.88 0.93 5.40
N LEU A 167 4.14 -0.08 6.22
CA LEU A 167 5.19 -1.07 5.93
C LEU A 167 4.92 -1.84 4.63
N GLU A 168 3.67 -2.26 4.39
CA GLU A 168 3.28 -2.94 3.14
C GLU A 168 3.43 -2.05 1.90
N LEU A 169 3.15 -0.75 2.04
CA LEU A 169 3.40 0.21 0.96
C LEU A 169 4.87 0.31 0.59
N GLY A 170 5.79 0.07 1.54
CA GLY A 170 7.22 -0.01 1.25
C GLY A 170 7.57 -1.12 0.25
N ALA A 171 7.08 -2.34 0.50
CA ALA A 171 7.27 -3.48 -0.40
C ALA A 171 6.63 -3.24 -1.78
N HIS A 172 5.43 -2.66 -1.82
CA HIS A 172 4.81 -2.30 -3.09
C HIS A 172 5.57 -1.20 -3.83
N GLY A 173 6.11 -0.19 -3.13
CA GLY A 173 6.95 0.84 -3.71
C GLY A 173 8.20 0.26 -4.36
N GLN A 174 8.84 -0.70 -3.70
CA GLN A 174 10.01 -1.40 -4.22
C GLN A 174 9.67 -2.15 -5.52
N ARG A 175 8.59 -2.95 -5.50
CA ARG A 175 8.09 -3.67 -6.68
C ARG A 175 7.77 -2.73 -7.84
N LEU A 176 7.24 -1.55 -7.54
CA LEU A 176 6.88 -0.55 -8.54
C LEU A 176 8.10 0.23 -9.05
N GLY A 177 9.27 0.11 -8.42
CA GLY A 177 10.46 0.89 -8.76
C GLY A 177 10.28 2.37 -8.44
N LEU A 178 9.76 2.68 -7.25
CA LEU A 178 9.56 4.05 -6.80
C LEU A 178 10.92 4.76 -6.67
N THR A 179 10.96 6.03 -7.07
CA THR A 179 12.17 6.85 -7.09
C THR A 179 12.12 7.92 -6.00
N MET A 180 13.28 8.47 -5.66
CA MET A 180 13.38 9.58 -4.70
C MET A 180 12.55 10.79 -5.15
N LEU A 181 12.55 11.11 -6.45
CA LEU A 181 11.81 12.23 -7.02
C LEU A 181 10.30 12.17 -6.74
N GLU A 182 9.72 10.96 -6.69
CA GLU A 182 8.29 10.79 -6.42
C GLU A 182 7.93 11.01 -4.95
N LEU A 183 8.87 10.79 -4.03
CA LEU A 183 8.69 11.09 -2.61
C LEU A 183 8.98 12.56 -2.28
N ASP A 184 9.95 13.17 -2.96
CA ASP A 184 10.26 14.60 -2.80
C ASP A 184 9.21 15.48 -3.50
N GLY A 185 8.55 14.96 -4.54
CA GLY A 185 7.68 15.67 -5.47
C GLY A 185 6.19 15.73 -5.09
N LEU A 186 5.85 16.15 -3.88
CA LEU A 186 4.60 16.89 -3.71
C LEU A 186 4.92 18.35 -4.04
N PRO A 187 4.72 18.83 -5.28
CA PRO A 187 4.91 20.24 -5.55
C PRO A 187 3.98 21.01 -4.62
N GLU A 188 4.57 21.69 -3.64
CA GLU A 188 3.84 22.57 -2.74
C GLU A 188 3.00 23.51 -3.60
N GLY A 189 1.68 23.41 -3.48
CA GLY A 189 0.75 24.30 -4.20
C GLY A 189 0.18 23.80 -5.53
N VAL A 190 0.48 22.58 -6.01
CA VAL A 190 -0.35 22.01 -7.09
C VAL A 190 -1.67 21.55 -6.48
N ALA A 191 -2.72 22.32 -6.73
CA ALA A 191 -4.07 21.93 -6.38
C ALA A 191 -4.39 20.61 -7.08
N ALA A 192 -4.83 19.63 -6.31
CA ALA A 192 -5.33 18.38 -6.87
C ALA A 192 -6.52 18.67 -7.79
N SER A 193 -6.62 17.89 -8.87
CA SER A 193 -7.78 17.93 -9.78
C SER A 193 -9.08 17.81 -9.00
N ALA A 194 -10.08 18.59 -9.42
CA ALA A 194 -11.37 18.56 -8.76
C ALA A 194 -12.06 17.18 -8.98
N ALA A 195 -12.96 16.81 -8.08
CA ALA A 195 -13.69 15.55 -8.20
C ALA A 195 -14.42 15.34 -9.54
N PRO A 196 -15.02 16.37 -10.17
CA PRO A 196 -15.61 16.23 -11.50
C PRO A 196 -14.60 15.87 -12.58
N ASP A 197 -13.39 16.44 -12.55
CA ASP A 197 -12.33 16.15 -13.55
C ASP A 197 -11.89 14.70 -13.47
N VAL A 198 -11.72 14.19 -12.24
CA VAL A 198 -11.40 12.78 -11.99
C VAL A 198 -12.51 11.85 -12.49
N ALA A 199 -13.78 12.22 -12.26
CA ALA A 199 -14.93 11.43 -12.73
C ALA A 199 -15.04 11.43 -14.26
N ASN A 200 -14.83 12.58 -14.90
CA ASN A 200 -14.86 12.74 -16.35
C ASN A 200 -13.75 11.92 -17.01
N ALA A 201 -12.52 11.98 -16.51
CA ALA A 201 -11.40 11.20 -17.05
C ALA A 201 -11.65 9.69 -16.92
N LEU A 202 -12.24 9.23 -15.82
CA LEU A 202 -12.63 7.82 -15.69
C LEU A 202 -13.74 7.45 -16.67
N ALA A 203 -14.74 8.31 -16.84
CA ALA A 203 -15.82 8.08 -17.80
C ALA A 203 -15.29 7.98 -19.24
N GLU A 204 -14.34 8.83 -19.63
CA GLU A 204 -13.68 8.76 -20.94
C GLU A 204 -12.95 7.43 -21.15
N VAL A 205 -12.20 6.95 -20.14
CA VAL A 205 -11.53 5.64 -20.21
C VAL A 205 -12.56 4.50 -20.29
N LEU A 206 -13.67 4.60 -19.55
CA LEU A 206 -14.75 3.61 -19.59
C LEU A 206 -15.41 3.53 -20.96
N GLU A 207 -15.76 4.68 -21.57
CA GLU A 207 -16.38 4.70 -22.89
C GLU A 207 -15.41 4.21 -23.98
N ALA A 208 -14.15 4.65 -23.94
CA ALA A 208 -13.14 4.17 -24.88
C ALA A 208 -12.88 2.67 -24.74
N ALA A 209 -12.83 2.15 -23.51
CA ALA A 209 -12.71 0.71 -23.24
C ALA A 209 -13.92 -0.09 -23.76
N ARG A 210 -15.14 0.45 -23.65
CA ARG A 210 -16.33 -0.16 -24.25
C ARG A 210 -16.27 -0.15 -25.77
N GLY A 211 -15.82 0.95 -26.37
CA GLY A 211 -15.59 1.07 -27.81
C GLY A 211 -14.62 0.02 -28.33
N ALA A 212 -13.46 -0.09 -27.68
CA ALA A 212 -12.44 -1.10 -28.00
C ALA A 212 -12.98 -2.53 -27.86
N ARG A 213 -13.74 -2.81 -26.79
CA ARG A 213 -14.40 -4.11 -26.60
C ARG A 213 -15.38 -4.45 -27.73
N ALA A 214 -16.20 -3.50 -28.17
CA ALA A 214 -17.28 -3.76 -29.12
C ALA A 214 -16.77 -4.16 -30.51
N ARG A 215 -15.56 -3.72 -30.89
CA ARG A 215 -15.00 -3.93 -32.24
C ARG A 215 -13.92 -5.02 -32.32
N GLY A 216 -13.47 -5.53 -31.17
CA GLY A 216 -12.45 -6.58 -31.10
C GLY A 216 -11.06 -6.10 -31.54
N GLU A 217 -10.20 -7.03 -31.97
CA GLU A 217 -8.78 -6.77 -32.25
C GLU A 217 -8.52 -5.89 -33.49
N ASN A 218 -9.53 -5.63 -34.34
CA ASN A 218 -9.36 -4.88 -35.60
C ASN A 218 -9.61 -3.37 -35.49
N GLY A 219 -9.76 -2.83 -34.27
CA GLY A 219 -10.15 -1.44 -34.02
C GLY A 219 -8.98 -0.50 -33.69
N ASP A 220 -8.11 -0.19 -34.65
CA ASP A 220 -6.96 0.72 -34.43
C ASP A 220 -7.40 2.11 -33.92
N LEU A 221 -8.54 2.60 -34.40
CA LEU A 221 -9.07 3.91 -34.05
C LEU A 221 -9.56 3.94 -32.59
N GLU A 222 -10.25 2.89 -32.14
CA GLU A 222 -10.76 2.76 -30.77
C GLU A 222 -9.61 2.55 -29.78
N ARG A 223 -8.56 1.86 -30.23
CA ARG A 223 -7.33 1.75 -29.47
C ARG A 223 -6.68 3.13 -29.28
N GLY A 224 -6.60 3.94 -30.33
CA GLY A 224 -6.09 5.32 -30.24
C GLY A 224 -6.93 6.19 -29.29
N GLU A 225 -8.26 6.03 -29.28
CA GLU A 225 -9.15 6.69 -28.32
C GLU A 225 -8.86 6.27 -26.88
N LEU A 226 -8.67 4.97 -26.64
CA LEU A 226 -8.33 4.43 -25.32
C LEU A 226 -6.95 4.92 -24.85
N GLU A 227 -5.95 4.90 -25.72
CA GLU A 227 -4.62 5.42 -25.42
C GLU A 227 -4.67 6.91 -25.07
N GLY A 228 -5.41 7.71 -25.86
CA GLY A 228 -5.61 9.13 -25.58
C GLY A 228 -6.32 9.39 -24.26
N ALA A 229 -7.35 8.61 -23.92
CA ALA A 229 -8.04 8.70 -22.63
C ALA A 229 -7.12 8.32 -21.46
N CYS A 230 -6.33 7.26 -21.61
CA CYS A 230 -5.34 6.83 -20.63
C CYS A 230 -4.27 7.90 -20.39
N ALA A 231 -3.75 8.51 -21.46
CA ALA A 231 -2.75 9.58 -21.37
C ALA A 231 -3.30 10.81 -20.64
N ARG A 232 -4.55 11.22 -20.91
CA ARG A 232 -5.20 12.33 -20.19
C ARG A 232 -5.39 12.02 -18.71
N LEU A 233 -5.79 10.79 -18.37
CA LEU A 233 -5.95 10.35 -16.99
C LEU A 233 -4.61 10.41 -16.23
N VAL A 234 -3.53 9.90 -16.83
CA VAL A 234 -2.17 9.90 -16.25
C VAL A 234 -1.63 11.33 -16.04
N ALA A 235 -2.02 12.27 -16.90
CA ALA A 235 -1.60 13.67 -16.78
C ALA A 235 -2.30 14.46 -15.65
N LEU A 236 -3.33 13.88 -14.99
CA LEU A 236 -4.04 14.58 -13.93
C LEU A 236 -3.18 14.76 -12.67
N PRO A 237 -3.13 15.97 -12.08
CA PRO A 237 -2.57 16.14 -10.74
C PRO A 237 -3.50 15.52 -9.69
N LEU A 238 -3.18 14.32 -9.22
CA LEU A 238 -4.02 13.58 -8.28
C LEU A 238 -3.55 13.72 -6.83
N ASP A 239 -4.52 13.91 -5.93
CA ASP A 239 -4.36 13.61 -4.51
C ASP A 239 -4.52 12.11 -4.25
N LEU A 240 -4.33 11.69 -3.00
CA LEU A 240 -4.45 10.29 -2.61
C LEU A 240 -5.86 9.73 -2.87
N ALA A 241 -6.90 10.51 -2.58
CA ALA A 241 -8.29 10.07 -2.72
C ALA A 241 -8.70 9.93 -4.20
N GLY A 242 -8.30 10.87 -5.05
CA GLY A 242 -8.47 10.83 -6.50
C GLY A 242 -7.75 9.65 -7.13
N ALA A 243 -6.45 9.48 -6.82
CA ALA A 243 -5.66 8.36 -7.34
C ALA A 243 -6.24 7.00 -6.96
N ARG A 244 -6.70 6.83 -5.71
CA ARG A 244 -7.35 5.59 -5.26
C ARG A 244 -8.67 5.32 -5.97
N ARG A 245 -9.50 6.34 -6.20
CA ARG A 245 -10.77 6.18 -6.94
C ARG A 245 -10.53 5.73 -8.38
N LEU A 246 -9.58 6.38 -9.07
CA LEU A 246 -9.18 5.97 -10.41
C LEU A 246 -8.60 4.56 -10.43
N LEU A 247 -7.73 4.22 -9.45
CA LEU A 247 -7.11 2.90 -9.36
C LEU A 247 -8.16 1.80 -9.21
N ARG A 248 -9.20 2.02 -8.39
CA ARG A 248 -10.33 1.08 -8.27
C ARG A 248 -11.10 0.93 -9.58
N GLY A 249 -11.39 2.03 -10.26
CA GLY A 249 -12.09 2.02 -11.56
C GLY A 249 -11.31 1.28 -12.65
N VAL A 250 -10.01 1.58 -12.79
CA VAL A 250 -9.13 0.90 -13.75
C VAL A 250 -8.92 -0.56 -13.38
N SER A 251 -8.75 -0.89 -12.10
CA SER A 251 -8.63 -2.29 -11.62
C SER A 251 -9.88 -3.12 -11.94
N PHE A 252 -11.07 -2.52 -11.87
CA PHE A 252 -12.31 -3.16 -12.31
C PHE A 252 -12.27 -3.49 -13.81
N LEU A 253 -11.78 -2.58 -14.65
CA LEU A 253 -11.63 -2.81 -16.09
C LEU A 253 -10.59 -3.88 -16.44
N ILE A 254 -9.47 -3.93 -15.73
CA ILE A 254 -8.46 -4.98 -15.87
C ILE A 254 -9.06 -6.36 -15.58
N GLY A 255 -9.93 -6.46 -14.57
CA GLY A 255 -10.60 -7.71 -14.22
C GLY A 255 -11.71 -8.14 -15.20
N SER A 256 -12.00 -7.35 -16.23
CA SER A 256 -12.98 -7.68 -17.25
C SER A 256 -12.34 -8.56 -18.33
N GLU A 257 -12.85 -9.79 -18.49
CA GLU A 257 -12.44 -10.74 -19.55
C GLU A 257 -12.68 -10.23 -20.98
N ALA A 258 -13.15 -9.00 -21.17
CA ALA A 258 -13.50 -8.48 -22.47
C ALA A 258 -12.43 -7.60 -23.13
N LEU A 259 -11.35 -7.28 -22.41
CA LEU A 259 -10.22 -6.52 -22.94
C LEU A 259 -9.00 -7.43 -22.99
N HIS A 260 -8.37 -7.51 -24.15
CA HIS A 260 -7.24 -8.41 -24.42
C HIS A 260 -6.12 -7.66 -25.12
N GLY A 261 -4.97 -8.33 -25.25
CA GLY A 261 -3.81 -7.83 -25.98
C GLY A 261 -3.34 -6.47 -25.49
N GLU A 262 -3.15 -5.54 -26.42
CA GLU A 262 -2.49 -4.26 -26.16
C GLU A 262 -3.38 -3.29 -25.36
N SER A 263 -4.71 -3.32 -25.56
CA SER A 263 -5.65 -2.51 -24.76
C SER A 263 -5.61 -2.90 -23.27
N HIS A 264 -5.49 -4.19 -22.97
CA HIS A 264 -5.30 -4.65 -21.59
C HIS A 264 -3.94 -4.18 -21.04
N GLY A 265 -2.88 -4.26 -21.84
CA GLY A 265 -1.55 -3.73 -21.49
C GLY A 265 -1.59 -2.25 -21.08
N LEU A 266 -2.26 -1.40 -21.86
CA LEU A 266 -2.43 0.03 -21.56
C LEU A 266 -3.08 0.25 -20.18
N LEU A 267 -4.15 -0.48 -19.86
CA LEU A 267 -4.81 -0.36 -18.55
C LEU A 267 -3.92 -0.83 -17.40
N VAL A 268 -3.11 -1.87 -17.61
CA VAL A 268 -2.13 -2.35 -16.61
C VAL A 268 -1.07 -1.27 -16.35
N ASP A 269 -0.59 -0.58 -17.38
CA ASP A 269 0.38 0.50 -17.23
C ASP A 269 -0.21 1.72 -16.51
N VAL A 270 -1.43 2.12 -16.85
CA VAL A 270 -2.17 3.16 -16.10
C VAL A 270 -2.37 2.75 -14.64
N SER A 271 -2.75 1.50 -14.38
CA SER A 271 -2.88 0.98 -13.02
C SER A 271 -1.56 1.04 -12.25
N ARG A 272 -0.44 0.67 -12.88
CA ARG A 272 0.90 0.75 -12.27
C ARG A 272 1.27 2.20 -11.94
N HIS A 273 0.97 3.14 -12.83
CA HIS A 273 1.19 4.57 -12.60
C HIS A 273 0.36 5.08 -11.41
N LEU A 274 -0.94 4.79 -11.37
CA LEU A 274 -1.81 5.16 -10.26
C LEU A 274 -1.39 4.53 -8.92
N GLN A 275 -0.88 3.29 -8.94
CA GLN A 275 -0.29 2.66 -7.76
C GLN A 275 0.93 3.43 -7.25
N ARG A 276 1.83 3.88 -8.13
CA ARG A 276 2.99 4.70 -7.74
C ARG A 276 2.56 5.99 -7.06
N ILE A 277 1.56 6.69 -7.62
CA ILE A 277 0.98 7.89 -6.98
C ILE A 277 0.41 7.54 -5.60
N CYS A 278 -0.40 6.49 -5.49
CA CYS A 278 -1.00 6.10 -4.21
C CYS A 278 0.06 5.80 -3.15
N VAL A 279 1.09 5.02 -3.49
CA VAL A 279 2.19 4.66 -2.58
C VAL A 279 2.95 5.92 -2.16
N ALA A 280 3.41 6.73 -3.11
CA ALA A 280 4.19 7.92 -2.81
C ALA A 280 3.43 8.90 -1.91
N ARG A 281 2.18 9.21 -2.26
CA ARG A 281 1.34 10.14 -1.49
C ARG A 281 1.03 9.62 -0.09
N ALA A 282 0.73 8.33 0.05
CA ALA A 282 0.47 7.72 1.36
C ALA A 282 1.72 7.70 2.25
N LEU A 283 2.91 7.41 1.70
CA LEU A 283 4.17 7.47 2.45
C LEU A 283 4.50 8.90 2.90
N VAL A 284 4.29 9.92 2.06
CA VAL A 284 4.48 11.31 2.47
C VAL A 284 3.52 11.71 3.58
N LEU A 285 2.24 11.34 3.48
CA LEU A 285 1.26 11.60 4.54
C LEU A 285 1.60 10.85 5.85
N ALA A 286 2.19 9.65 5.76
CA ALA A 286 2.62 8.89 6.93
C ALA A 286 3.77 9.56 7.71
N PHE A 287 4.62 10.38 7.05
CA PHE A 287 5.60 11.22 7.76
C PHE A 287 4.94 12.33 8.61
N LEU A 288 3.70 12.68 8.29
CA LEU A 288 2.91 13.67 9.02
C LEU A 288 1.95 13.04 10.03
N ASP A 289 1.97 11.71 10.21
CA ASP A 289 1.09 11.01 11.14
C ASP A 289 1.30 11.51 12.58
N PRO A 290 0.25 11.69 13.39
CA PRO A 290 0.41 12.11 14.79
C PRO A 290 1.19 11.11 15.65
N ALA A 291 1.22 9.83 15.32
CA ALA A 291 1.90 8.80 16.09
C ALA A 291 3.34 8.55 15.59
N GLY A 292 4.34 8.72 16.45
CA GLY A 292 5.75 8.48 16.09
C GLY A 292 6.05 7.09 15.55
N ARG A 293 5.31 6.05 15.98
CA ARG A 293 5.48 4.69 15.42
C ARG A 293 5.11 4.60 13.93
N VAL A 294 4.11 5.33 13.47
CA VAL A 294 3.70 5.35 12.05
C VAL A 294 4.74 6.13 11.25
N ARG A 295 5.23 7.26 11.79
CA ARG A 295 6.35 8.00 11.18
C ARG A 295 7.63 7.16 11.09
N ALA A 296 7.93 6.36 12.12
CA ALA A 296 9.06 5.43 12.11
C ALA A 296 8.88 4.33 11.05
N ALA A 297 7.68 3.78 10.90
CA ALA A 297 7.35 2.87 9.80
C ALA A 297 7.48 3.54 8.43
N ALA A 298 7.15 4.84 8.30
CA ALA A 298 7.32 5.58 7.06
C ALA A 298 8.80 5.73 6.65
N LEU A 299 9.71 5.91 7.62
CA LEU A 299 11.17 5.90 7.38
C LEU A 299 11.61 4.56 6.77
N GLU A 300 11.19 3.46 7.39
CA GLU A 300 11.51 2.10 6.95
C GLU A 300 10.91 1.79 5.59
N ALA A 301 9.61 2.04 5.41
CA ALA A 301 8.91 1.80 4.16
C ALA A 301 9.51 2.61 3.01
N SER A 302 9.94 3.85 3.27
CA SER A 302 10.59 4.70 2.25
C SER A 302 11.98 4.17 1.88
N ALA A 303 12.76 3.69 2.85
CA ALA A 303 14.05 3.04 2.59
C ALA A 303 13.90 1.74 1.79
N VAL A 304 12.85 0.95 2.06
CA VAL A 304 12.52 -0.24 1.25
C VAL A 304 12.06 0.15 -0.15
N ALA A 305 11.18 1.15 -0.27
CA ALA A 305 10.57 1.53 -1.54
C ALA A 305 11.54 2.15 -2.55
N VAL A 306 12.39 3.07 -2.08
CA VAL A 306 13.32 3.85 -2.93
C VAL A 306 14.75 3.32 -2.85
N GLY A 307 15.08 2.58 -1.80
CA GLY A 307 16.43 2.10 -1.52
C GLY A 307 17.24 3.02 -0.60
N PRO A 308 18.48 2.63 -0.25
CA PRO A 308 19.29 3.30 0.78
C PRO A 308 19.65 4.76 0.47
N ALA A 309 19.55 5.21 -0.78
CA ALA A 309 19.84 6.58 -1.18
C ALA A 309 19.00 7.61 -0.41
N ILE A 310 17.76 7.25 -0.01
CA ILE A 310 16.88 8.15 0.75
C ILE A 310 17.38 8.43 2.17
N LEU A 311 18.22 7.57 2.74
CA LEU A 311 18.71 7.73 4.11
C LEU A 311 19.53 9.02 4.27
N GLY A 312 20.23 9.48 3.23
CA GLY A 312 20.92 10.77 3.26
C GLY A 312 19.96 11.96 3.41
N ASN A 313 18.82 11.94 2.69
CA ASN A 313 17.77 12.97 2.82
C ASN A 313 17.16 12.93 4.23
N LEU A 314 16.81 11.74 4.73
CA LEU A 314 16.20 11.56 6.04
C LEU A 314 17.16 11.97 7.18
N MET A 315 18.45 11.67 7.06
CA MET A 315 19.48 12.10 8.01
C MET A 315 19.60 13.62 8.09
N ARG A 316 19.48 14.34 6.97
CA ARG A 316 19.45 15.82 6.97
C ARG A 316 18.20 16.38 7.68
N GLN A 317 17.12 15.62 7.71
CA GLN A 317 15.84 16.01 8.29
C GLN A 317 15.66 15.52 9.74
N VAL A 318 16.58 14.74 10.29
CA VAL A 318 16.43 14.09 11.61
C VAL A 318 16.11 15.05 12.76
N ARG A 319 16.56 16.30 12.68
CA ARG A 319 16.24 17.37 13.65
C ARG A 319 14.74 17.70 13.72
N PHE A 320 13.99 17.37 12.68
CA PHE A 320 12.54 17.57 12.59
C PHE A 320 11.74 16.37 13.10
N PHE A 321 12.40 15.25 13.46
CA PHE A 321 11.72 14.10 14.05
C PHE A 321 11.54 14.33 15.56
N PRO A 322 10.29 14.56 16.02
CA PRO A 322 10.05 15.01 17.39
C PRO A 322 10.27 13.88 18.40
N GLU A 323 9.85 12.67 18.06
CA GLU A 323 9.86 11.52 18.97
C GLU A 323 11.15 10.68 18.84
N GLU A 324 11.41 9.92 19.90
CA GLU A 324 12.61 9.08 20.03
C GLU A 324 12.59 7.87 19.08
N VAL A 325 11.40 7.35 18.80
CA VAL A 325 11.21 6.11 18.04
C VAL A 325 11.68 6.27 16.59
N GLU A 326 11.46 7.44 15.98
CA GLU A 326 11.88 7.77 14.63
C GLU A 326 13.41 7.89 14.54
N ARG A 327 14.04 8.64 15.44
CA ARG A 327 15.51 8.78 15.46
C ARG A 327 16.18 7.43 15.66
N THR A 328 15.66 6.63 16.60
CA THR A 328 16.15 5.28 16.86
C THR A 328 16.01 4.40 15.62
N ARG A 329 14.86 4.43 14.93
CA ARG A 329 14.67 3.63 13.71
C ARG A 329 15.57 4.09 12.59
N LEU A 330 15.70 5.41 12.36
CA LEU A 330 16.59 5.97 11.34
C LEU A 330 18.03 5.51 11.53
N TYR A 331 18.58 5.62 12.74
CA TYR A 331 19.94 5.17 13.01
C TYR A 331 20.08 3.65 12.83
N GLY A 332 19.06 2.88 13.18
CA GLY A 332 18.99 1.45 12.85
C GLY A 332 19.08 1.17 11.35
N LEU A 333 18.32 1.90 10.53
CA LEU A 333 18.37 1.76 9.07
C LEU A 333 19.73 2.16 8.48
N VAL A 334 20.35 3.21 9.02
CA VAL A 334 21.71 3.62 8.64
C VAL A 334 22.74 2.54 8.99
N ALA A 335 22.60 1.91 10.16
CA ALA A 335 23.46 0.80 10.54
C ALA A 335 23.28 -0.45 9.64
N GLU A 336 22.05 -0.69 9.18
CA GLU A 336 21.67 -1.84 8.35
C GLU A 336 22.11 -1.69 6.89
N HIS A 337 21.90 -0.51 6.30
CA HIS A 337 22.08 -0.28 4.86
C HIS A 337 23.30 0.58 4.52
N GLY A 338 23.92 1.22 5.51
CA GLY A 338 24.98 2.20 5.28
C GLY A 338 24.47 3.50 4.66
N LEU A 339 25.40 4.36 4.24
CA LEU A 339 25.11 5.64 3.58
C LEU A 339 25.77 5.77 2.20
N ASP A 340 26.42 4.73 1.70
CA ASP A 340 27.28 4.82 0.51
C ASP A 340 26.56 5.32 -0.73
N ALA A 341 25.38 4.77 -1.02
CA ALA A 341 24.57 5.21 -2.16
C ALA A 341 24.11 6.66 -2.01
N ALA A 342 23.70 7.06 -0.81
CA ALA A 342 23.24 8.43 -0.52
C ALA A 342 24.38 9.44 -0.62
N LEU A 343 25.57 9.07 -0.13
CA LEU A 343 26.76 9.91 -0.18
C LEU A 343 27.30 10.06 -1.60
N ALA A 344 27.24 9.02 -2.43
CA ALA A 344 27.64 9.10 -3.83
C ALA A 344 26.74 10.08 -4.61
N LEU A 345 25.41 9.96 -4.45
CA LEU A 345 24.46 10.89 -5.07
C LEU A 345 24.69 12.33 -4.61
N ALA A 346 24.83 12.54 -3.30
CA ALA A 346 25.08 13.87 -2.74
C ALA A 346 26.43 14.46 -3.16
N ALA A 347 27.48 13.64 -3.33
CA ALA A 347 28.78 14.06 -3.81
C ALA A 347 28.70 14.57 -5.26
N GLU A 348 27.99 13.84 -6.12
CA GLU A 348 27.74 14.23 -7.52
C GLU A 348 26.93 15.53 -7.61
N GLU A 349 25.83 15.63 -6.87
CA GLU A 349 24.96 16.82 -6.87
C GLU A 349 25.66 18.08 -6.35
N ARG A 350 26.56 17.94 -5.35
CA ARG A 350 27.20 19.07 -4.68
C ARG A 350 28.60 19.39 -5.21
N GLY A 351 29.22 18.49 -5.96
CA GLY A 351 30.64 18.59 -6.33
C GLY A 351 31.58 18.56 -5.12
N VAL A 352 31.22 17.83 -4.06
CA VAL A 352 31.98 17.70 -2.81
C VAL A 352 32.54 16.28 -2.71
N ASP A 353 33.72 16.11 -2.12
CA ASP A 353 34.32 14.80 -1.92
C ASP A 353 33.44 13.91 -1.02
N ARG A 354 33.29 12.64 -1.41
CA ARG A 354 32.48 11.66 -0.67
C ARG A 354 33.03 11.43 0.75
N ALA A 355 34.35 11.45 0.93
CA ALA A 355 34.95 11.26 2.26
C ALA A 355 34.64 12.44 3.20
N GLU A 356 34.54 13.66 2.66
CA GLU A 356 34.11 14.84 3.41
C GLU A 356 32.66 14.70 3.87
N LEU A 357 31.74 14.33 2.97
CA LEU A 357 30.34 14.09 3.32
C LEU A 357 30.20 12.96 4.36
N LEU A 358 30.95 11.87 4.22
CA LEU A 358 30.97 10.79 5.21
C LEU A 358 31.42 11.31 6.58
N ARG A 359 32.51 12.08 6.62
CA ARG A 359 33.03 12.69 7.85
C ARG A 359 31.99 13.59 8.53
N GLU A 360 31.24 14.38 7.76
CA GLU A 360 30.13 15.18 8.29
C GLU A 360 29.05 14.30 8.95
N GLN A 361 28.66 13.20 8.31
CA GLN A 361 27.66 12.27 8.86
C GLN A 361 28.15 11.56 10.13
N LEU A 362 29.43 11.14 10.15
CA LEU A 362 30.04 10.56 11.35
C LEU A 362 30.08 11.56 12.52
N LEU A 363 30.49 12.80 12.26
CA LEU A 363 30.46 13.86 13.28
C LEU A 363 29.04 14.14 13.78
N PHE A 364 28.06 14.12 12.88
CA PHE A 364 26.66 14.28 13.24
C PHE A 364 26.18 13.15 14.18
N LEU A 365 26.41 11.89 13.82
CA LEU A 365 26.01 10.74 14.64
C LEU A 365 26.74 10.72 16.00
N ALA A 366 28.02 11.11 16.05
CA ALA A 366 28.76 11.21 17.31
C ALA A 366 28.15 12.26 18.25
N ARG A 367 27.75 13.42 17.71
CA ARG A 367 27.04 14.45 18.49
C ARG A 367 25.69 13.95 18.99
N GLU A 368 24.93 13.23 18.16
CA GLU A 368 23.65 12.64 18.56
C GLU A 368 23.82 11.57 19.66
N ALA A 369 24.88 10.78 19.60
CA ALA A 369 25.24 9.80 20.63
C ALA A 369 25.67 10.47 21.95
N SER A 370 26.32 11.63 21.90
CA SER A 370 26.71 12.39 23.10
C SER A 370 25.61 13.28 23.67
N ASN A 371 24.51 13.51 22.93
CA ASN A 371 23.45 14.42 23.37
C ASN A 371 22.70 13.84 24.60
N PRO A 372 22.78 14.47 25.79
CA PRO A 372 22.17 13.95 27.01
C PRO A 372 20.63 13.99 26.96
N ARG A 373 20.03 14.71 26.00
CA ARG A 373 18.58 14.71 25.77
C ARG A 373 18.10 13.45 25.06
N ASN A 374 18.99 12.74 24.37
CA ASN A 374 18.65 11.48 23.73
C ASN A 374 18.64 10.35 24.77
N SER A 375 17.66 9.45 24.64
CA SER A 375 17.61 8.27 25.51
C SER A 375 18.83 7.37 25.30
N SER A 376 19.08 6.46 26.24
CA SER A 376 20.10 5.43 26.04
C SER A 376 19.86 4.57 24.80
N ARG A 377 18.60 4.34 24.40
CA ARG A 377 18.28 3.56 23.20
C ARG A 377 18.69 4.29 21.92
N THR A 378 18.34 5.58 21.80
CA THR A 378 18.73 6.39 20.64
C THR A 378 20.24 6.58 20.56
N ARG A 379 20.90 6.85 21.69
CA ARG A 379 22.37 6.97 21.75
C ARG A 379 23.06 5.67 21.31
N ASN A 380 22.59 4.52 21.80
CA ASN A 380 23.12 3.22 21.39
C ASN A 380 22.90 2.96 19.89
N ALA A 381 21.73 3.30 19.35
CA ALA A 381 21.47 3.15 17.92
C ALA A 381 22.41 4.02 17.07
N ALA A 382 22.67 5.26 17.48
CA ALA A 382 23.64 6.14 16.81
C ALA A 382 25.07 5.57 16.86
N LEU A 383 25.49 5.01 17.99
CA LEU A 383 26.81 4.36 18.14
C LEU A 383 26.95 3.10 17.28
N VAL A 384 25.89 2.30 17.17
CA VAL A 384 25.86 1.15 16.26
C VAL A 384 25.98 1.60 14.80
N ALA A 385 25.27 2.66 14.42
CA ALA A 385 25.40 3.26 13.09
C ALA A 385 26.83 3.76 12.81
N LEU A 386 27.46 4.45 13.78
CA LEU A 386 28.86 4.87 13.70
C LEU A 386 29.81 3.70 13.47
N GLY A 387 29.70 2.65 14.28
CA GLY A 387 30.56 1.47 14.16
C GLY A 387 30.41 0.74 12.83
N ARG A 388 29.25 0.84 12.18
CA ARG A 388 29.01 0.27 10.84
C ARG A 388 29.57 1.14 9.72
N LEU A 389 29.45 2.46 9.84
CA LEU A 389 29.94 3.41 8.83
C LEU A 389 31.46 3.63 8.89
N ALA A 390 32.09 3.39 10.04
CA ALA A 390 33.53 3.55 10.27
C ALA A 390 34.10 2.34 11.05
N PRO A 391 34.28 1.18 10.40
CA PRO A 391 34.75 -0.05 11.05
C PRO A 391 36.15 0.08 11.69
N GLU A 392 36.97 1.03 11.24
CA GLU A 392 38.28 1.39 11.78
C GLU A 392 38.24 2.27 13.05
N GLY A 393 37.04 2.68 13.48
CA GLY A 393 36.85 3.53 14.65
C GLY A 393 37.18 2.83 15.98
N PRO A 394 36.91 3.49 17.13
CA PRO A 394 37.26 2.99 18.46
C PRO A 394 36.66 1.62 18.84
N GLY A 395 35.67 1.11 18.10
CA GLY A 395 34.95 -0.14 18.38
C GLY A 395 34.07 -0.10 19.64
N GLY A 396 34.29 0.84 20.55
CA GLY A 396 33.53 1.06 21.77
C GLY A 396 32.16 1.74 21.57
N LEU A 397 31.28 1.58 22.55
CA LEU A 397 29.98 2.27 22.63
C LEU A 397 30.06 3.55 23.49
N ARG A 398 31.24 4.13 23.66
CA ARG A 398 31.42 5.38 24.40
C ARG A 398 31.50 6.53 23.44
N SER A 399 30.57 7.48 23.56
CA SER A 399 30.46 8.59 22.61
C SER A 399 31.69 9.50 22.63
N GLU A 400 32.36 9.62 23.78
CA GLU A 400 33.56 10.41 23.98
C GLU A 400 34.73 9.89 23.11
N GLU A 401 34.90 8.57 23.05
CA GLU A 401 35.95 7.92 22.24
C GLU A 401 35.76 8.20 20.75
N TRP A 402 34.51 8.23 20.28
CA TRP A 402 34.18 8.57 18.88
C TRP A 402 34.43 10.04 18.55
N VAL A 403 34.08 10.96 19.46
CA VAL A 403 34.33 12.41 19.28
C VAL A 403 35.83 12.70 19.25
N ASP A 404 36.60 12.11 20.16
CA ASP A 404 38.06 12.26 20.20
C ASP A 404 38.71 11.70 18.93
N TRP A 405 38.29 10.52 18.47
CA TRP A 405 38.78 9.89 17.25
C TRP A 405 38.52 10.74 16.00
N LEU A 406 37.30 11.28 15.85
CA LEU A 406 36.94 12.15 14.72
C LEU A 406 37.66 13.51 14.76
N SER A 407 37.91 14.04 15.96
CA SER A 407 38.56 15.36 16.15
C SER A 407 40.08 15.30 15.99
N GLY A 408 40.70 14.13 16.22
CA GLY A 408 42.15 13.91 16.16
C GLY A 408 42.85 14.05 14.79
N GLY A 409 42.13 14.52 13.75
CA GLY A 409 42.69 15.14 12.53
C GLY A 409 43.39 14.22 11.54
N ASP A 410 44.51 13.60 11.92
CA ASP A 410 45.46 12.98 10.98
C ASP A 410 45.28 11.47 10.78
N ARG A 411 44.60 10.77 11.70
CA ARG A 411 44.39 9.30 11.58
C ARG A 411 43.17 8.92 10.74
N GLY A 412 42.19 9.82 10.60
CA GLY A 412 40.98 9.58 9.82
C GLY A 412 41.17 9.69 8.30
N GLN A 413 42.11 10.50 7.82
CA GLN A 413 42.39 10.64 6.38
C GLN A 413 43.07 9.42 5.78
N ALA A 414 43.89 8.70 6.55
CA ALA A 414 44.54 7.47 6.09
C ALA A 414 43.55 6.30 5.89
N ALA A 415 42.41 6.30 6.60
CA ALA A 415 41.39 5.26 6.51
C ALA A 415 40.43 5.44 5.32
N ALA A 416 40.00 6.68 5.04
CA ALA A 416 39.09 6.97 3.93
C ALA A 416 39.72 6.73 2.54
N GLY A 417 41.05 6.85 2.41
CA GLY A 417 41.76 6.62 1.14
C GLY A 417 41.98 5.14 0.77
N ALA A 418 41.88 4.20 1.71
CA ALA A 418 42.25 2.80 1.49
C ALA A 418 41.10 1.92 0.94
N GLY A 419 39.85 2.34 1.09
CA GLY A 419 38.67 1.54 0.70
C GLY A 419 38.17 1.71 -0.74
N ALA A 420 38.60 2.75 -1.46
CA ALA A 420 38.07 3.08 -2.79
C ALA A 420 38.69 2.28 -3.96
N GLY A 421 39.73 1.46 -3.70
CA GLY A 421 40.51 0.77 -4.75
C GLY A 421 40.36 -0.76 -4.84
N GLY A 422 39.59 -1.40 -3.96
CA GLY A 422 39.66 -2.86 -3.75
C GLY A 422 38.31 -3.60 -3.85
N GLY A 423 37.58 -3.43 -4.94
CA GLY A 423 36.31 -4.13 -5.20
C GLY A 423 36.28 -4.81 -6.57
N ALA A 424 37.35 -5.53 -6.92
CA ALA A 424 37.42 -6.35 -8.13
C ALA A 424 36.78 -7.73 -7.88
N GLY A 425 35.82 -8.09 -8.73
CA GLY A 425 35.64 -9.45 -9.25
C GLY A 425 35.16 -10.54 -8.29
N VAL A 426 33.85 -10.59 -8.04
CA VAL A 426 33.21 -11.90 -7.81
C VAL A 426 33.16 -12.61 -9.16
N ALA A 427 34.13 -13.50 -9.40
CA ALA A 427 34.10 -14.43 -10.52
C ALA A 427 32.86 -15.31 -10.40
N ALA A 428 32.02 -15.31 -11.42
CA ALA A 428 30.96 -16.30 -11.59
C ALA A 428 31.61 -17.69 -11.81
N PRO A 429 31.13 -18.75 -11.16
CA PRO A 429 31.57 -20.10 -11.49
C PRO A 429 30.95 -20.49 -12.84
N GLU A 430 31.80 -20.75 -13.84
CA GLU A 430 31.39 -21.51 -15.02
C GLU A 430 31.04 -22.94 -14.58
N GLY A 431 29.80 -23.34 -14.86
CA GLY A 431 29.26 -24.69 -14.69
C GLY A 431 28.14 -24.92 -15.68
#